data_AF-A0A533TD78-F1
#
_entry.id   AF-A0A533TD78-F1
#
_cell.length_a   1.000
_cell.length_b   1.000
_cell.length_c   1.000
_cell.angle_alpha   90.00
_cell.angle_beta   90.00
_cell.angle_gamma   90.00
#
_symmetry.space_group_name_H-M   'P 1'
#
loop_
_entity.id
_entity.type
_entity.pdbx_description
1 polymer ?
#
loop_
_entity_poly.entity_id
_entity_poly.type
_entity_poly.pdbx_seq_one_letter_code
_entity_poly.pdbx_strand_id
1 'polypeptide(L)'
;MKRNLSILSFLSAVLIIVSIGIFTAVNLSSYVATNKMVNHTLIVKEKLKNTLTLLLDAETGQRGYLITGNKLFLQHYNATTDTATGINKNLKALRKLTADNPNQQQRLDLLDVLCTAKLDRLQKTINLKNNSALDLANTDTIFPDFCQISAEAHGLRILR
;
A
#
# COMPACT_ATOMS: atom_id res chain seq x y z
N MET A 1 53.49 -34.36 40.12
CA MET A 1 52.21 -33.70 40.49
C MET A 1 51.94 -32.40 39.73
N LYS A 2 52.92 -31.48 39.55
CA LYS A 2 52.73 -30.18 38.86
C LYS A 2 52.27 -30.27 37.39
N ARG A 3 52.71 -31.29 36.65
CA ARG A 3 52.39 -31.47 35.22
C ARG A 3 50.90 -31.70 34.94
N ASN A 4 50.18 -32.34 35.86
CA ASN A 4 48.74 -32.60 35.69
C ASN A 4 47.90 -31.36 36.00
N LEU A 5 48.38 -30.46 36.88
CA LEU A 5 47.67 -29.23 37.25
C LEU A 5 47.56 -28.26 36.08
N SER A 6 48.63 -28.11 35.29
CA SER A 6 48.65 -27.29 34.07
C SER A 6 47.75 -27.85 32.95
N ILE A 7 47.63 -29.18 32.88
CA ILE A 7 46.76 -29.85 31.89
C ILE A 7 45.28 -29.66 32.28
N LEU A 8 44.94 -29.75 33.57
CA LEU A 8 43.58 -29.48 34.06
C LEU A 8 43.16 -28.03 33.83
N SER A 9 44.05 -27.05 34.06
CA SER A 9 43.72 -25.64 33.81
C SER A 9 43.51 -25.36 32.31
N PHE A 10 44.30 -26.00 31.44
CA PHE A 10 44.15 -25.87 30.00
C PHE A 10 42.84 -26.47 29.50
N LEU A 11 42.49 -27.69 29.96
CA LEU A 11 41.22 -28.34 29.62
C LEU A 11 40.00 -27.53 30.09
N SER A 12 40.08 -26.93 31.28
CA SER A 12 39.02 -26.05 31.79
C SER A 12 38.82 -24.81 30.91
N ALA A 13 39.92 -24.15 30.51
CA ALA A 13 39.85 -22.99 29.62
C ALA A 13 39.23 -23.34 28.25
N VAL A 14 39.62 -24.47 27.66
CA VAL A 14 39.05 -24.97 26.40
C VAL A 14 37.55 -25.25 26.55
N LEU A 15 37.15 -25.89 27.65
CA LEU A 15 35.75 -26.21 27.93
C LEU A 15 34.89 -24.94 28.05
N ILE A 16 35.42 -23.89 28.70
CA ILE A 16 34.75 -22.60 28.83
C ILE A 16 34.57 -21.95 27.43
N ILE A 17 35.62 -21.93 26.60
CA ILE A 17 35.56 -21.36 25.25
C ILE A 17 34.54 -22.11 24.38
N VAL A 18 34.55 -23.44 24.41
CA VAL A 18 33.59 -24.27 23.67
C VAL A 18 32.16 -24.02 24.16
N SER A 19 31.96 -23.91 25.47
CA SER A 19 30.64 -23.64 26.06
C SER A 19 30.09 -22.27 25.63
N ILE A 20 30.93 -21.24 25.61
CA ILE A 20 30.57 -19.90 25.11
C ILE A 20 30.22 -19.96 23.61
N GLY A 21 30.98 -20.72 22.81
CA GLY A 21 30.71 -20.92 21.40
C GLY A 21 29.35 -21.60 21.15
N ILE A 22 29.06 -22.68 21.88
CA ILE A 22 27.78 -23.39 21.81
C ILE A 22 26.63 -22.48 22.25
N PHE A 23 26.79 -21.78 23.37
CA PHE A 23 25.78 -20.84 23.87
C PHE A 23 25.48 -19.74 22.84
N THR A 24 26.51 -19.18 22.21
CA THR A 24 26.35 -18.16 21.16
C THR A 24 25.64 -18.72 19.93
N ALA A 25 26.00 -19.93 19.48
CA ALA A 25 25.37 -20.59 18.34
C ALA A 25 23.89 -20.92 18.58
N VAL A 26 23.55 -21.38 19.78
CA VAL A 26 22.15 -21.69 20.15
C VAL A 26 21.32 -20.40 20.26
N ASN A 27 21.87 -19.34 20.85
CA ASN A 27 21.15 -18.06 20.98
C ASN A 27 20.98 -17.32 19.63
N LEU A 28 21.87 -17.54 18.66
CA LEU A 28 21.75 -16.96 17.32
C LEU A 28 20.43 -17.35 16.63
N SER A 29 19.90 -18.54 16.92
CA SER A 29 18.60 -19.00 16.39
C SER A 29 17.42 -18.12 16.83
N SER A 30 17.48 -17.54 18.04
CA SER A 30 16.45 -16.63 18.57
C SER A 30 16.55 -15.21 18.02
N TYR A 31 17.74 -14.76 17.62
CA TYR A 31 17.92 -13.46 16.95
C TYR A 31 17.43 -13.46 15.50
N VAL A 32 17.51 -14.58 14.80
CA VAL A 32 16.97 -14.72 13.43
C VAL A 32 15.43 -14.78 13.43
N ALA A 33 14.81 -15.31 14.49
CA ALA A 33 13.36 -15.37 14.61
C ALA A 33 12.71 -13.98 14.80
N THR A 34 13.30 -13.11 15.63
CA THR A 34 12.80 -11.73 15.84
C THR A 34 12.97 -10.86 14.60
N ASN A 35 14.07 -11.01 13.85
CA ASN A 35 14.29 -10.28 12.60
C ASN A 35 13.31 -10.69 11.49
N LYS A 36 12.87 -11.96 11.43
CA LYS A 36 11.88 -12.41 10.44
C LYS A 36 10.52 -11.74 10.62
N MET A 37 10.04 -11.58 11.85
CA MET A 37 8.73 -10.97 12.13
C MET A 37 8.73 -9.44 11.92
N VAL A 38 9.84 -8.77 12.24
CA VAL A 38 10.04 -7.35 11.92
C VAL A 38 10.09 -7.16 10.40
N ASN A 39 10.89 -7.95 9.68
CA ASN A 39 10.99 -7.89 8.23
C ASN A 39 9.64 -8.16 7.55
N HIS A 40 8.88 -9.14 8.06
CA HIS A 40 7.53 -9.43 7.56
C HIS A 40 6.59 -8.23 7.70
N THR A 41 6.58 -7.60 8.87
CA THR A 41 5.77 -6.39 9.13
C THR A 41 6.18 -5.22 8.23
N LEU A 42 7.48 -5.06 7.95
CA LEU A 42 7.99 -4.04 7.03
C LEU A 42 7.51 -4.28 5.59
N ILE A 43 7.56 -5.52 5.11
CA ILE A 43 7.09 -5.89 3.77
C ILE A 43 5.57 -5.59 3.62
N VAL A 44 4.76 -5.95 4.62
CA VAL A 44 3.32 -5.66 4.60
C VAL A 44 3.07 -4.15 4.59
N LYS A 45 3.76 -3.38 5.43
CA LYS A 45 3.66 -1.90 5.46
C LYS A 45 4.06 -1.27 4.12
N GLU A 46 5.14 -1.75 3.52
CA GLU A 46 5.59 -1.28 2.21
C GLU A 46 4.53 -1.52 1.13
N LYS A 47 3.91 -2.71 1.10
CA LYS A 47 2.85 -3.02 0.14
C LYS A 47 1.59 -2.17 0.34
N LEU A 48 1.22 -1.88 1.60
CA LEU A 48 0.13 -0.95 1.90
C LEU A 48 0.46 0.48 1.45
N LYS A 49 1.69 0.95 1.70
CA LYS A 49 2.16 2.26 1.24
C LYS A 49 2.11 2.36 -0.28
N ASN A 50 2.57 1.34 -0.99
CA ASN A 50 2.52 1.30 -2.46
C ASN A 50 1.08 1.32 -2.98
N THR A 51 0.16 0.63 -2.30
CA THR A 51 -1.27 0.67 -2.63
C THR A 51 -1.83 2.09 -2.49
N LEU A 52 -1.48 2.79 -1.41
CA LEU A 52 -1.89 4.17 -1.18
C LEU A 52 -1.30 5.12 -2.24
N THR A 53 0.00 4.98 -2.55
CA THR A 53 0.65 5.78 -3.59
C THR A 53 -0.03 5.64 -4.95
N LEU A 54 -0.35 4.41 -5.37
CA LEU A 54 -1.08 4.19 -6.62
C LEU A 54 -2.46 4.87 -6.61
N LEU A 55 -3.17 4.85 -5.48
CA LEU A 55 -4.48 5.52 -5.39
C LEU A 55 -4.35 7.05 -5.48
N LEU A 56 -3.27 7.61 -4.91
CA LEU A 56 -2.95 9.04 -5.02
C LEU A 56 -2.55 9.44 -6.44
N ASP A 57 -1.80 8.59 -7.15
CA ASP A 57 -1.43 8.81 -8.56
C ASP A 57 -2.69 8.78 -9.45
N ALA A 58 -3.65 7.91 -9.15
CA ALA A 58 -4.94 7.86 -9.83
C ALA A 58 -5.72 9.18 -9.66
N GLU A 59 -5.79 9.69 -8.42
CA GLU A 59 -6.45 10.96 -8.12
C GLU A 59 -5.72 12.15 -8.76
N THR A 60 -4.39 12.13 -8.75
CA THR A 60 -3.56 13.18 -9.36
C THR A 60 -3.72 13.21 -10.87
N GLY A 61 -3.66 12.05 -11.54
CA GLY A 61 -3.90 11.93 -12.97
C GLY A 61 -5.31 12.36 -13.37
N GLN A 62 -6.32 11.97 -12.58
CA GLN A 62 -7.69 12.41 -12.79
C GLN A 62 -7.84 13.93 -12.66
N ARG A 63 -7.29 14.55 -11.61
CA ARG A 63 -7.34 16.01 -11.42
C ARG A 63 -6.62 16.76 -12.52
N GLY A 64 -5.43 16.29 -12.92
CA GLY A 64 -4.68 16.87 -14.03
C GLY A 64 -5.49 16.86 -15.33
N TYR A 65 -6.17 15.76 -15.62
CA TYR A 65 -7.07 15.66 -16.77
C TYR A 65 -8.28 16.59 -16.66
N LEU A 66 -8.94 16.67 -15.50
CA LEU A 66 -10.10 17.54 -15.31
C LEU A 66 -9.77 19.03 -15.50
N ILE A 67 -8.62 19.46 -14.96
CA ILE A 67 -8.17 20.86 -15.01
C ILE A 67 -7.70 21.24 -16.41
N THR A 68 -6.90 20.39 -17.05
CA THR A 68 -6.22 20.74 -18.30
C THR A 68 -6.91 20.22 -19.57
N GLY A 69 -7.76 19.19 -19.45
CA GLY A 69 -8.30 18.44 -20.59
C GLY A 69 -7.27 17.55 -21.30
N ASN A 70 -6.00 17.55 -20.90
CA ASN A 70 -4.96 16.79 -21.57
C ASN A 70 -4.99 15.31 -21.16
N LYS A 71 -5.27 14.42 -22.13
CA LYS A 71 -5.35 12.97 -21.93
C LYS A 71 -4.04 12.33 -21.44
N LEU A 72 -2.89 13.00 -21.58
CA LEU A 72 -1.62 12.50 -21.00
C LEU A 72 -1.70 12.29 -19.49
N PHE A 73 -2.47 13.11 -18.77
CA PHE A 73 -2.67 12.91 -17.33
C PHE A 73 -3.42 11.61 -16.98
N LEU A 74 -4.20 11.05 -17.93
CA LEU A 74 -4.86 9.76 -17.74
C LEU A 74 -3.89 8.58 -17.79
N GLN A 75 -2.64 8.75 -18.24
CA GLN A 75 -1.63 7.69 -18.18
C GLN A 75 -1.39 7.24 -16.74
N HIS A 76 -1.30 8.18 -15.79
CA HIS A 76 -1.15 7.87 -14.37
C HIS A 76 -2.37 7.14 -13.82
N TYR A 77 -3.58 7.57 -14.18
CA TYR A 77 -4.80 6.86 -13.80
C TYR A 77 -4.83 5.43 -14.36
N ASN A 78 -4.61 5.26 -15.66
CA ASN A 78 -4.67 3.95 -16.33
C ASN A 78 -3.63 2.97 -15.77
N ALA A 79 -2.41 3.44 -15.47
CA ALA A 79 -1.36 2.61 -14.86
C ALA A 79 -1.77 2.06 -13.49
N THR A 80 -2.61 2.76 -12.73
CA THR A 80 -3.03 2.35 -11.38
C THR A 80 -4.18 1.33 -11.40
N THR A 81 -5.02 1.38 -12.45
CA THR A 81 -6.10 0.42 -12.71
C THR A 81 -5.62 -0.84 -13.44
N ASP A 82 -4.41 -0.82 -13.98
CA ASP A 82 -3.83 -1.94 -14.70
C ASP A 82 -3.80 -3.21 -13.82
N THR A 83 -4.24 -4.32 -14.40
CA THR A 83 -4.38 -5.58 -13.64
C THR A 83 -3.03 -6.25 -13.34
N ALA A 84 -1.98 -5.94 -14.10
CA ALA A 84 -0.65 -6.52 -14.01
C ALA A 84 0.35 -5.68 -13.20
N THR A 85 0.09 -4.38 -12.98
CA THR A 85 0.97 -3.48 -12.21
C THR A 85 0.25 -2.63 -11.17
N GLY A 86 -1.08 -2.53 -11.23
CA GLY A 86 -1.87 -1.62 -10.42
C GLY A 86 -2.28 -2.15 -9.04
N ILE A 87 -3.30 -1.50 -8.48
CA ILE A 87 -3.78 -1.71 -7.09
C ILE A 87 -4.15 -3.17 -6.83
N ASN A 88 -4.81 -3.83 -7.79
CA ASN A 88 -5.23 -5.22 -7.69
C ASN A 88 -4.05 -6.20 -7.45
N LYS A 89 -2.89 -5.94 -8.05
CA LYS A 89 -1.71 -6.78 -7.84
C LYS A 89 -1.16 -6.63 -6.42
N ASN A 90 -1.11 -5.41 -5.90
CA ASN A 90 -0.65 -5.16 -4.54
C ASN A 90 -1.60 -5.76 -3.50
N LEU A 91 -2.92 -5.66 -3.71
CA LEU A 91 -3.90 -6.30 -2.84
C LEU A 91 -3.78 -7.84 -2.85
N LYS A 92 -3.60 -8.46 -4.02
CA LYS A 92 -3.34 -9.91 -4.11
C LYS A 92 -2.05 -10.31 -3.39
N ALA A 93 -0.99 -9.51 -3.48
CA ALA A 93 0.26 -9.77 -2.77
C ALA A 93 0.08 -9.64 -1.25
N LEU A 94 -0.65 -8.63 -0.78
CA LEU A 94 -0.99 -8.45 0.63
C LEU A 94 -1.79 -9.63 1.19
N ARG A 95 -2.77 -10.14 0.42
CA ARG A 95 -3.53 -11.34 0.82
C ARG A 95 -2.62 -12.55 1.00
N LYS A 96 -1.63 -12.75 0.12
CA LYS A 96 -0.66 -13.85 0.26
C LYS A 96 0.26 -13.68 1.47
N LEU A 97 0.72 -12.45 1.72
CA LEU A 97 1.60 -12.13 2.85
C LEU A 97 0.89 -12.25 4.21
N THR A 98 -0.43 -12.13 4.25
CA THR A 98 -1.20 -12.08 5.51
C THR A 98 -2.16 -13.28 5.63
N ALA A 99 -1.89 -14.36 4.89
CA ALA A 99 -2.77 -15.53 4.80
C ALA A 99 -2.95 -16.26 6.14
N ASP A 100 -1.99 -16.10 7.05
CA ASP A 100 -1.97 -16.63 8.41
C ASP A 100 -2.81 -15.81 9.41
N ASN A 101 -3.29 -14.62 9.03
CA ASN A 101 -4.00 -13.72 9.93
C ASN A 101 -5.41 -13.38 9.42
N PRO A 102 -6.47 -14.03 9.94
CA PRO A 102 -7.84 -13.83 9.46
C PRO A 102 -8.34 -12.40 9.71
N ASN A 103 -7.91 -11.74 10.79
CA ASN A 103 -8.26 -10.34 11.05
C ASN A 103 -7.65 -9.39 10.01
N GLN A 104 -6.44 -9.69 9.51
CA GLN A 104 -5.83 -8.92 8.43
C GLN A 104 -6.53 -9.18 7.09
N GLN A 105 -6.96 -10.42 6.81
CA GLN A 105 -7.75 -10.73 5.61
C GLN A 105 -9.06 -9.92 5.57
N GLN A 106 -9.81 -9.88 6.67
CA GLN A 106 -11.05 -9.09 6.76
C GLN A 106 -10.80 -7.60 6.52
N ARG A 107 -9.70 -7.06 7.04
CA ARG A 107 -9.31 -5.66 6.79
C ARG A 107 -8.92 -5.43 5.33
N LEU A 108 -8.29 -6.40 4.69
CA LEU A 108 -7.97 -6.35 3.27
C LEU A 108 -9.23 -6.42 2.40
N ASP A 109 -10.26 -7.17 2.80
CA ASP A 109 -11.55 -7.18 2.12
C ASP A 109 -12.21 -5.80 2.15
N LEU A 110 -12.20 -5.15 3.32
CA LEU A 110 -12.69 -3.77 3.45
C LEU A 110 -11.85 -2.78 2.62
N LEU A 111 -10.52 -2.94 2.63
CA LEU A 111 -9.63 -2.10 1.83
C LEU A 111 -9.91 -2.22 0.33
N ASP A 112 -10.14 -3.43 -0.16
CA ASP A 112 -10.49 -3.73 -1.55
C ASP A 112 -11.76 -2.98 -1.97
N VAL A 113 -12.83 -3.14 -1.18
CA VAL A 113 -14.11 -2.42 -1.41
C VAL A 113 -13.93 -0.91 -1.44
N LEU A 114 -13.15 -0.35 -0.51
CA LEU A 114 -12.89 1.09 -0.46
C LEU A 114 -12.07 1.58 -1.65
N CYS A 115 -11.05 0.83 -2.08
CA CYS A 115 -10.26 1.13 -3.26
C CYS A 115 -11.13 1.12 -4.52
N THR A 116 -11.93 0.07 -4.73
CA THR A 116 -12.86 -0.02 -5.88
C THR A 116 -13.84 1.16 -5.87
N ALA A 117 -14.48 1.44 -4.73
CA ALA A 117 -15.43 2.55 -4.63
C ALA A 117 -14.80 3.92 -4.87
N LYS A 118 -13.51 4.11 -4.58
CA LYS A 118 -12.77 5.33 -4.90
C LYS A 118 -12.46 5.42 -6.39
N LEU A 119 -11.95 4.35 -7.00
CA LEU A 119 -11.66 4.30 -8.43
C LEU A 119 -12.92 4.51 -9.27
N ASP A 120 -14.05 3.92 -8.89
CA ASP A 120 -15.34 4.12 -9.56
C ASP A 120 -15.79 5.58 -9.55
N ARG A 121 -15.58 6.29 -8.41
CA ARG A 121 -15.87 7.72 -8.32
C ARG A 121 -14.97 8.54 -9.25
N LEU A 122 -13.67 8.23 -9.29
CA LEU A 122 -12.73 8.90 -10.19
C LEU A 122 -13.11 8.67 -11.66
N GLN A 123 -13.46 7.43 -12.03
CA GLN A 123 -13.91 7.08 -13.38
C GLN A 123 -15.18 7.82 -13.78
N LYS A 124 -16.19 7.89 -12.89
CA LYS A 124 -17.44 8.61 -13.14
C LYS A 124 -17.16 10.07 -13.49
N THR A 125 -16.29 10.75 -12.75
CA THR A 125 -15.97 12.15 -13.01
C THR A 125 -15.19 12.33 -14.33
N ILE A 126 -14.30 11.40 -14.68
CA ILE A 126 -13.63 11.41 -15.99
C ILE A 126 -14.66 11.26 -17.12
N ASN A 127 -15.61 10.34 -16.98
CA ASN A 127 -16.67 10.11 -17.97
C ASN A 127 -17.57 11.34 -18.13
N LEU A 128 -17.93 12.01 -17.03
CA LEU A 128 -18.69 13.26 -17.08
C LEU A 128 -17.94 14.34 -17.84
N LYS A 129 -16.64 14.53 -17.58
CA LYS A 129 -15.82 15.51 -18.33
C LYS A 129 -15.76 15.19 -19.82
N ASN A 130 -15.62 13.91 -20.19
CA ASN A 130 -15.64 13.50 -21.59
C ASN A 130 -17.00 13.79 -22.24
N ASN A 131 -18.10 13.45 -21.57
CA ASN A 131 -19.45 13.66 -22.11
C ASN A 131 -19.80 15.15 -22.23
N SER A 132 -19.44 15.98 -21.26
CA SER A 132 -19.60 17.44 -21.36
C SER A 132 -18.69 18.04 -22.43
N ALA A 133 -17.47 17.54 -22.62
CA ALA A 133 -16.62 17.98 -23.72
C ALA A 133 -17.17 17.58 -25.11
N LEU A 134 -17.87 16.44 -25.19
CA LEU A 134 -18.61 16.04 -26.39
C LEU A 134 -19.82 16.95 -26.66
N ASP A 135 -20.41 17.53 -25.61
CA ASP A 135 -21.50 18.51 -25.70
C ASP A 135 -20.98 19.90 -26.14
N LEU A 136 -19.83 20.33 -25.61
CA LEU A 136 -19.15 21.57 -26.00
C LEU A 136 -18.59 21.53 -27.44
N ALA A 137 -18.35 20.35 -28.00
CA ALA A 137 -17.98 20.20 -29.41
C ALA A 137 -19.17 20.35 -30.36
N ASN A 138 -20.41 20.36 -29.83
CA ASN A 138 -21.64 20.42 -30.62
C ASN A 138 -22.48 21.70 -30.41
N THR A 139 -22.14 22.60 -29.48
CA THR A 139 -22.88 23.85 -29.32
C THR A 139 -22.03 25.01 -28.81
N ASP A 140 -22.06 26.12 -29.55
CA ASP A 140 -21.55 27.48 -29.27
C ASP A 140 -22.13 28.15 -28.00
N THR A 141 -22.63 27.39 -27.05
CA THR A 141 -23.27 27.93 -25.84
C THR A 141 -22.96 27.01 -24.68
N ILE A 142 -22.83 27.57 -23.47
CA ILE A 142 -22.93 26.92 -22.15
C ILE A 142 -21.63 27.01 -21.32
N PHE A 143 -21.30 28.24 -20.90
CA PHE A 143 -20.84 28.49 -19.53
C PHE A 143 -22.05 29.01 -18.72
N PRO A 144 -22.77 28.15 -17.95
CA PRO A 144 -23.35 28.64 -16.69
C PRO A 144 -23.32 27.64 -15.51
N ASP A 145 -23.00 26.36 -15.72
CA ASP A 145 -23.44 25.32 -14.77
C ASP A 145 -22.55 25.08 -13.54
N PHE A 146 -21.36 25.69 -13.47
CA PHE A 146 -20.47 25.54 -12.31
C PHE A 146 -21.05 26.14 -11.02
N CYS A 147 -22.01 27.07 -11.11
CA CYS A 147 -22.69 27.63 -9.93
C CYS A 147 -23.77 26.70 -9.34
N GLN A 148 -24.40 25.84 -10.15
CA GLN A 148 -25.54 25.03 -9.68
C GLN A 148 -25.10 23.88 -8.76
N ILE A 149 -23.96 23.25 -9.07
CA ILE A 149 -23.41 22.14 -8.27
C ILE A 149 -22.88 22.63 -6.90
N SER A 150 -22.38 23.87 -6.81
CA SER A 150 -21.94 24.48 -5.54
C SER A 150 -23.11 24.81 -4.60
N ALA A 151 -24.24 25.26 -5.16
CA ALA A 151 -25.42 25.62 -4.39
C ALA A 151 -26.14 24.39 -3.78
N GLU A 152 -26.20 23.27 -4.50
CA GLU A 152 -26.88 22.06 -4.04
C GLU A 152 -26.12 21.35 -2.90
N ALA A 153 -24.78 21.43 -2.90
CA ALA A 153 -23.94 20.91 -1.82
C ALA A 153 -24.07 21.72 -0.51
N HIS A 154 -24.43 23.00 -0.58
CA HIS A 154 -24.58 23.88 0.59
C HIS A 154 -26.03 23.92 1.13
N GLY A 155 -27.03 23.59 0.31
CA GLY A 155 -28.45 23.52 0.70
C GLY A 155 -28.82 22.31 1.60
N LEU A 156 -28.06 21.22 1.53
CA LEU A 156 -28.30 20.00 2.32
C LEU A 156 -27.77 20.05 3.76
N ARG A 157 -27.23 21.19 4.21
CA ARG A 157 -26.63 21.35 5.56
C ARG A 157 -27.49 22.17 6.54
N ILE A 158 -28.70 22.59 6.14
CA ILE A 158 -29.62 23.39 6.99
C ILE A 158 -30.86 22.59 7.47
N LEU A 159 -31.02 21.32 7.07
CA LEU A 159 -32.09 20.44 7.57
C LEU A 159 -31.54 19.17 8.24
N ARG A 160 -30.80 19.35 9.35
CA ARG A 160 -30.76 18.39 10.45
C ARG A 160 -30.28 19.04 11.74
#